data_AF-A0A2T2W0K1-F1
#
_entry.id   AF-A0A2T2W0K1-F1
#
_cell.length_a   1.000
_cell.length_b   1.000
_cell.length_c   1.000
_cell.angle_alpha   90.00
_cell.angle_beta   90.00
_cell.angle_gamma   90.00
#
_symmetry.space_group_name_H-M   'P 1'
#
loop_
_entity.id
_entity.type
_entity.pdbx_description
1 polymer ?
#
loop_
_entity_poly.entity_id
_entity_poly.type
_entity_poly.pdbx_seq_one_letter_code
_entity_poly.pdbx_strand_id
1 'polypeptide(L)'
;MMTNARQTPCEGITTERPHLALLIQDGQRRQIVPLSRRYYSIGYDSHSDIQLASRGVFCHHASLVWLGDHYFIQISGSENPSDSRLSINGEPLVAGHLRPGDSIAFGQGVRARLVAVRSAPRSTPPAPGQSAALGQAREDQKGQTSCGLIEFFPDLILRFDSQGDILEVQASVDPDLGRLICTAGQSVSECFEASFVVNLFSYGQRATETRSLQTFEAAITLNRQPLFCEVRLVPAGPGEHIAIIRNITERKRLEQALLADAIRDSLTGLLNRSGFMAKAAQAIALKKSSAAYNFAMLFVDLDNFKVVNDSLGHRVGDQLLVEIARKFKTGLRPCDTVARLGGDEFAILLHDIPSVATALELAHQIQQSLAVPLRLDDREVLSSASIGIAYSDGDYDSVEAILHHADVAMYRAKAAGRSQYALFESTLNP
;
A
#
# COMPACT_ATOMS: atom_id res chain seq x y z
N MET A 1 -48.43 -41.61 28.18
CA MET A 1 -47.17 -42.24 27.75
C MET A 1 -46.06 -41.21 27.89
N MET A 2 -45.12 -41.49 28.80
CA MET A 2 -43.88 -40.75 28.99
C MET A 2 -43.00 -40.88 27.74
N THR A 3 -42.32 -39.81 27.33
CA THR A 3 -41.04 -39.92 26.61
C THR A 3 -40.19 -38.65 26.80
N ASN A 4 -39.28 -38.80 27.76
CA ASN A 4 -37.95 -38.23 27.94
C ASN A 4 -37.47 -37.00 27.17
N ALA A 5 -36.94 -36.09 27.99
CA ALA A 5 -35.93 -35.08 27.70
C ALA A 5 -34.75 -35.60 26.89
N ARG A 6 -34.27 -34.78 25.95
CA ARG A 6 -32.87 -34.76 25.53
C ARG A 6 -32.27 -33.42 25.95
N GLN A 7 -31.58 -33.45 27.08
CA GLN A 7 -30.54 -32.48 27.41
C GLN A 7 -29.45 -32.65 26.34
N THR A 8 -29.24 -31.61 25.54
CA THR A 8 -28.01 -31.44 24.75
C THR A 8 -26.88 -31.16 25.75
N PRO A 9 -25.74 -31.88 25.70
CA PRO A 9 -24.60 -31.55 26.53
C PRO A 9 -24.05 -30.19 26.08
N CYS A 10 -23.92 -29.25 27.01
CA CYS A 10 -23.00 -28.13 26.85
C CYS A 10 -21.59 -28.71 26.72
N GLU A 11 -21.07 -28.80 25.49
CA GLU A 11 -19.64 -28.95 25.28
C GLU A 11 -18.97 -27.67 25.79
N GLY A 12 -18.38 -27.76 26.98
CA GLY A 12 -17.50 -26.75 27.50
C GLY A 12 -16.33 -26.58 26.55
N ILE A 13 -16.30 -25.45 25.83
CA ILE A 13 -15.11 -24.97 25.15
C ILE A 13 -14.09 -24.66 26.25
N THR A 14 -13.20 -25.60 26.53
CA THR A 14 -12.00 -25.34 27.31
C THR A 14 -11.17 -24.30 26.56
N THR A 15 -11.19 -23.06 27.05
CA THR A 15 -10.36 -21.93 26.60
C THR A 15 -8.91 -22.09 27.08
N GLU A 16 -8.29 -23.25 26.81
CA GLU A 16 -6.85 -23.40 27.01
C GLU A 16 -6.13 -22.99 25.72
N ARG A 17 -5.28 -21.96 25.84
CA ARG A 17 -4.41 -21.50 24.74
C ARG A 17 -3.60 -22.70 24.21
N PRO A 18 -3.59 -22.98 22.91
CA PRO A 18 -2.86 -24.12 22.38
C PRO A 18 -1.37 -23.98 22.72
N HIS A 19 -0.78 -25.03 23.28
CA HIS A 19 0.66 -25.06 23.53
C HIS A 19 1.39 -25.18 22.20
N LEU A 20 1.95 -24.08 21.71
CA LEU A 20 2.72 -24.04 20.47
C LEU A 20 4.22 -23.97 20.78
N ALA A 21 5.03 -24.53 19.90
CA ALA A 21 6.48 -24.37 19.94
C ALA A 21 7.02 -24.11 18.53
N LEU A 22 8.09 -23.32 18.45
CA LEU A 22 8.85 -23.11 17.24
C LEU A 22 10.10 -23.99 17.27
N LEU A 23 10.17 -24.95 16.35
CA LEU A 23 11.35 -25.80 16.14
C LEU A 23 12.25 -25.11 15.13
N ILE A 24 13.44 -24.66 15.51
CA ILE A 24 14.31 -23.87 14.64
C ILE A 24 15.64 -24.62 14.42
N GLN A 25 16.03 -24.72 13.14
CA GLN A 25 17.34 -25.16 12.67
C GLN A 25 18.07 -23.93 12.11
N ASP A 26 19.18 -23.57 12.75
CA ASP A 26 20.04 -22.44 12.38
C ASP A 26 21.46 -22.97 12.14
N GLY A 27 21.81 -23.23 10.88
CA GLY A 27 23.03 -23.96 10.54
C GLY A 27 23.04 -25.35 11.17
N GLN A 28 23.99 -25.62 12.08
CA GLN A 28 24.05 -26.87 12.86
C GLN A 28 23.30 -26.80 14.21
N ARG A 29 22.89 -25.60 14.64
CA ARG A 29 22.21 -25.40 15.92
C ARG A 29 20.72 -25.73 15.78
N ARG A 30 20.20 -26.47 16.76
CA ARG A 30 18.77 -26.74 16.91
C ARG A 30 18.28 -26.09 18.20
N GLN A 31 17.15 -25.38 18.13
CA GLN A 31 16.48 -24.82 19.28
C GLN A 31 14.98 -25.10 19.21
N ILE A 32 14.37 -25.31 20.38
CA ILE A 32 12.93 -25.46 20.55
C ILE A 32 12.51 -24.28 21.41
N VAL A 33 11.65 -23.42 20.88
CA VAL A 33 11.15 -22.25 21.60
C VAL A 33 9.69 -22.47 21.94
N PRO A 34 9.33 -22.78 23.20
CA PRO A 34 7.93 -22.79 23.63
C PRO A 34 7.34 -21.39 23.49
N LEU A 35 6.22 -21.28 22.76
CA LEU A 35 5.57 -20.01 22.46
C LEU A 35 4.43 -19.74 23.44
N SER A 36 4.78 -19.24 24.63
CA SER A 36 3.87 -18.89 25.72
C SER A 36 3.59 -17.39 25.87
N ARG A 37 4.39 -16.50 25.26
CA ARG A 37 4.20 -15.04 25.28
C ARG A 37 3.34 -14.57 24.14
N ARG A 38 2.80 -13.35 24.20
CA ARG A 38 2.03 -12.78 23.09
C ARG A 38 2.92 -12.18 22.01
N TYR A 39 4.15 -11.81 22.35
CA TYR A 39 5.11 -11.25 21.40
C TYR A 39 6.47 -11.95 21.53
N TYR A 40 7.15 -12.13 20.40
CA TYR A 40 8.55 -12.53 20.35
C TYR A 40 9.29 -11.73 19.27
N SER A 41 10.44 -11.16 19.61
CA SER A 41 11.39 -10.66 18.61
C SER A 41 12.36 -11.73 18.14
N ILE A 42 12.69 -11.71 16.85
CA ILE A 42 13.56 -12.69 16.20
C ILE A 42 14.66 -11.94 15.46
N GLY A 43 15.93 -12.27 15.73
CA GLY A 43 17.04 -11.55 15.12
C GLY A 43 18.42 -12.03 15.56
N TYR A 44 19.45 -11.38 15.00
CA TYR A 44 20.84 -11.58 15.40
C TYR A 44 21.18 -10.93 16.75
N ASP A 45 20.41 -9.91 17.14
CA ASP A 45 20.69 -9.12 18.33
C ASP A 45 20.62 -9.96 19.63
N SER A 46 21.51 -9.69 20.58
CA SER A 46 21.59 -10.40 21.86
C SER A 46 20.37 -10.22 22.76
N HIS A 47 19.54 -9.20 22.51
CA HIS A 47 18.30 -8.93 23.23
C HIS A 47 17.06 -9.52 22.53
N SER A 48 17.20 -10.16 21.36
CA SER A 48 16.08 -10.84 20.70
C SER A 48 15.58 -12.02 21.54
N ASP A 49 14.25 -12.17 21.68
CA ASP A 49 13.66 -13.33 22.38
C ASP A 49 14.06 -14.66 21.71
N ILE A 50 14.20 -14.65 20.39
CA ILE A 50 14.64 -15.78 19.57
C ILE A 50 15.89 -15.35 18.79
N GLN A 51 17.06 -15.68 19.35
CA GLN A 51 18.33 -15.34 18.72
C GLN A 51 18.70 -16.33 17.60
N LEU A 52 19.16 -15.79 16.47
CA LEU A 52 19.66 -16.54 15.31
C LEU A 52 21.07 -16.04 14.95
N ALA A 53 21.98 -16.94 14.62
CA ALA A 53 23.39 -16.66 14.39
C ALA A 53 23.83 -16.76 12.92
N SER A 54 23.00 -17.31 12.03
CA SER A 54 23.37 -17.47 10.61
C SER A 54 23.63 -16.14 9.89
N ARG A 55 24.60 -16.17 8.97
CA ARG A 55 24.89 -15.05 8.07
C ARG A 55 23.66 -14.74 7.23
N GLY A 56 23.22 -13.49 7.28
CA GLY A 56 22.07 -13.00 6.51
C GLY A 56 20.78 -12.82 7.31
N VAL A 57 20.79 -13.13 8.61
CA VAL A 57 19.80 -12.65 9.59
C VAL A 57 20.14 -11.21 9.98
N PHE A 58 19.12 -10.35 10.08
CA PHE A 58 19.27 -8.94 10.48
C PHE A 58 19.18 -8.79 12.02
N CYS A 59 19.61 -7.64 12.55
CA CYS A 59 19.56 -7.38 14.01
C CYS A 59 18.15 -7.52 14.56
N HIS A 60 17.15 -6.95 13.87
CA HIS A 60 15.73 -7.27 14.02
C HIS A 60 15.29 -7.87 12.69
N HIS A 61 15.06 -9.18 12.65
CA HIS A 61 14.78 -9.86 11.40
C HIS A 61 13.29 -10.11 11.21
N ALA A 62 12.59 -10.52 12.27
CA ALA A 62 11.15 -10.73 12.25
C ALA A 62 10.55 -10.60 13.65
N SER A 63 9.24 -10.47 13.69
CA SER A 63 8.45 -10.43 14.93
C SER A 63 7.30 -11.42 14.84
N LEU A 64 6.98 -12.08 15.96
CA LEU A 64 5.79 -12.91 16.13
C LEU A 64 4.81 -12.26 17.10
N VAL A 65 3.54 -12.19 16.72
CA VAL A 65 2.46 -11.66 17.56
C VAL A 65 1.33 -12.68 17.66
N TRP A 66 0.81 -12.91 18.87
CA TRP A 66 -0.37 -13.71 19.12
C TRP A 66 -1.63 -12.87 18.96
N LEU A 67 -2.53 -13.30 18.07
CA LEU A 67 -3.77 -12.60 17.74
C LEU A 67 -5.01 -13.18 18.46
N GLY A 68 -4.82 -14.06 19.44
CA GLY A 68 -5.89 -14.69 20.22
C GLY A 68 -6.04 -16.19 19.95
N ASP A 69 -5.94 -16.59 18.69
CA ASP A 69 -6.11 -17.97 18.21
C ASP A 69 -4.90 -18.51 17.41
N HIS A 70 -4.13 -17.62 16.77
CA HIS A 70 -2.92 -17.98 16.02
C HIS A 70 -1.81 -16.92 16.14
N TYR A 71 -0.61 -17.26 15.69
CA TYR A 71 0.50 -16.31 15.57
C TYR A 71 0.52 -15.66 14.18
N PHE A 72 0.89 -14.39 14.13
CA PHE A 72 1.20 -13.64 12.92
C PHE A 72 2.68 -13.28 12.91
N ILE A 73 3.33 -13.41 11.76
CA ILE A 73 4.74 -13.12 11.58
C ILE A 73 4.93 -12.01 10.55
N GLN A 74 5.88 -11.13 10.79
CA GLN A 74 6.24 -10.07 9.84
C GLN A 74 7.72 -9.72 9.96
N ILE A 75 8.33 -9.33 8.83
CA ILE A 75 9.72 -8.85 8.79
C ILE A 75 9.81 -7.52 9.53
N SER A 76 10.81 -7.42 10.40
CA SER A 76 11.14 -6.17 11.09
C SER A 76 12.20 -5.43 10.27
N GLY A 77 11.90 -4.24 9.75
CA GLY A 77 12.92 -3.28 9.29
C GLY A 77 13.40 -3.31 7.83
N SER A 78 12.73 -3.98 6.89
CA SER A 78 12.96 -3.75 5.44
C SER A 78 11.71 -3.13 4.79
N GLU A 79 11.84 -1.91 4.27
CA GLU A 79 10.81 -1.26 3.45
C GLU A 79 10.74 -1.83 2.01
N ASN A 80 11.68 -2.71 1.64
CA ASN A 80 11.80 -3.22 0.27
C ASN A 80 11.43 -4.72 0.19
N PRO A 81 10.29 -5.09 -0.42
CA PRO A 81 9.84 -6.48 -0.56
C PRO A 81 10.82 -7.37 -1.34
N SER A 82 11.67 -6.80 -2.20
CA SER A 82 12.67 -7.55 -2.96
C SER A 82 13.82 -8.08 -2.11
N ASP A 83 13.98 -7.58 -0.88
CA ASP A 83 14.96 -8.05 0.10
C ASP A 83 14.32 -8.93 1.19
N SER A 84 13.03 -9.29 1.02
CA SER A 84 12.32 -10.20 1.94
C SER A 84 13.01 -11.56 1.96
N ARG A 85 13.72 -11.82 3.05
CA ARG A 85 14.32 -13.13 3.35
C ARG A 85 13.37 -14.06 4.11
N LEU A 86 12.13 -13.63 4.36
CA LEU A 86 11.12 -14.45 5.03
C LEU A 86 10.25 -15.21 4.02
N SER A 87 10.08 -16.51 4.21
CA SER A 87 9.09 -17.31 3.46
C SER A 87 8.32 -18.28 4.36
N ILE A 88 7.06 -18.56 4.01
CA ILE A 88 6.23 -19.58 4.64
C ILE A 88 5.91 -20.62 3.56
N ASN A 89 6.24 -21.87 3.83
CA ASN A 89 6.02 -23.01 2.94
C ASN A 89 6.63 -22.81 1.53
N GLY A 90 7.69 -22.01 1.41
CA GLY A 90 8.38 -21.71 0.16
C GLY A 90 7.95 -20.41 -0.52
N GLU A 91 6.80 -19.84 -0.13
CA GLU A 91 6.30 -18.58 -0.69
C GLU A 91 6.91 -17.38 0.04
N PRO A 92 7.56 -16.44 -0.65
CA PRO A 92 8.09 -15.22 -0.04
C PRO A 92 6.98 -14.37 0.55
N LEU A 93 7.19 -13.82 1.75
CA LEU A 93 6.26 -12.87 2.36
C LEU A 93 6.98 -11.71 3.06
N VAL A 94 6.24 -10.63 3.22
CA VAL A 94 6.59 -9.54 4.15
C VAL A 94 5.91 -9.77 5.50
N ALA A 95 4.68 -10.30 5.49
CA ALA A 95 3.88 -10.60 6.67
C ALA A 95 2.85 -11.73 6.39
N GLY A 96 2.42 -12.49 7.41
CA GLY A 96 1.45 -13.57 7.23
C GLY A 96 1.03 -14.28 8.51
N HIS A 97 -0.12 -14.96 8.45
CA HIS A 97 -0.65 -15.79 9.54
C HIS A 97 0.05 -17.16 9.57
N LEU A 98 0.35 -17.67 10.76
CA LEU A 98 0.97 -18.96 10.99
C LEU A 98 0.00 -19.99 11.54
N ARG A 99 0.07 -21.20 11.00
CA ARG A 99 -0.68 -22.37 11.43
C ARG A 99 0.28 -23.47 11.90
N PRO A 100 -0.14 -24.31 12.86
CA PRO A 100 0.63 -25.50 13.22
C PRO A 100 0.91 -26.35 11.98
N GLY A 101 2.18 -26.66 11.74
CA GLY A 101 2.66 -27.38 10.57
C GLY A 101 3.46 -26.52 9.59
N ASP A 102 3.27 -25.20 9.60
CA ASP A 102 3.93 -24.27 8.68
C ASP A 102 5.45 -24.28 8.84
N SER A 103 6.15 -24.31 7.70
CA SER A 103 7.60 -24.17 7.62
C SER A 103 7.95 -22.72 7.31
N ILE A 104 8.80 -22.11 8.12
CA ILE A 104 9.24 -20.72 7.98
C ILE A 104 10.72 -20.73 7.60
N ALA A 105 11.15 -19.91 6.65
CA ALA A 105 12.57 -19.68 6.37
C ALA A 105 12.94 -18.23 6.69
N PHE A 106 14.05 -18.02 7.37
CA PHE A 106 14.61 -16.71 7.74
C PHE A 106 15.92 -16.48 6.97
N GLY A 107 15.82 -16.45 5.64
CA GLY A 107 16.94 -16.32 4.70
C GLY A 107 17.62 -17.65 4.39
N GLN A 108 18.87 -17.57 3.93
CA GLN A 108 19.66 -18.76 3.61
C GLN A 108 20.19 -19.41 4.90
N GLY A 109 19.73 -20.64 5.17
CA GLY A 109 20.32 -21.49 6.22
C GLY A 109 19.58 -21.53 7.56
N VAL A 110 18.51 -20.74 7.74
CA VAL A 110 17.63 -20.83 8.91
C VAL A 110 16.24 -21.29 8.51
N ARG A 111 15.78 -22.39 9.11
CA ARG A 111 14.42 -22.92 8.92
C ARG A 111 13.77 -23.14 10.27
N ALA A 112 12.50 -22.81 10.37
CA ALA A 112 11.68 -23.09 11.53
C ALA A 112 10.41 -23.84 11.16
N ARG A 113 9.83 -24.55 12.11
CA ARG A 113 8.51 -25.17 11.95
C ARG A 113 7.67 -24.90 13.19
N LEU A 114 6.48 -24.34 12.99
CA LEU A 114 5.51 -24.16 14.06
C LEU A 114 4.83 -25.50 14.35
N VAL A 115 4.85 -25.97 15.58
CA VAL A 115 4.23 -27.25 15.96
C VAL A 115 3.30 -27.07 17.16
N ALA A 116 2.20 -27.84 17.17
CA ALA A 116 1.37 -27.99 18.34
C ALA A 116 1.99 -29.05 19.28
N VAL A 117 2.19 -28.67 20.53
CA VAL A 117 2.68 -29.54 21.60
C VAL A 117 1.45 -30.12 22.30
N ARG A 118 1.27 -31.44 22.25
CA ARG A 118 0.21 -32.09 23.00
C ARG A 118 0.54 -31.98 24.50
N SER A 119 -0.35 -31.37 25.27
CA SER A 119 -0.35 -31.49 26.72
C SER A 119 -0.60 -32.96 27.08
N ALA A 120 0.30 -33.59 27.83
CA ALA A 120 -0.01 -34.86 28.46
C ALA A 120 -1.20 -34.67 29.42
N PRO A 121 -2.15 -35.62 29.51
CA PRO A 121 -3.23 -35.52 30.49
C PRO A 121 -2.60 -35.42 31.88
N ARG A 122 -2.88 -34.33 32.61
CA ARG A 122 -2.39 -34.13 33.98
C ARG A 122 -2.86 -35.31 34.83
N SER A 123 -1.92 -36.08 35.37
CA SER A 123 -2.21 -36.95 36.50
C SER A 123 -2.61 -36.06 37.67
N THR A 124 -3.82 -36.28 38.20
CA THR A 124 -4.34 -35.62 39.40
C THR A 124 -3.38 -35.86 40.58
N PRO A 125 -2.82 -34.81 41.21
CA PRO A 125 -2.15 -34.97 42.49
C PRO A 125 -3.20 -35.22 43.60
N PRO A 126 -2.87 -35.98 44.66
CA PRO A 126 -3.81 -36.22 45.75
C PRO A 126 -4.01 -34.92 46.55
N ALA A 127 -5.24 -34.74 47.05
CA ALA A 127 -5.65 -33.56 47.80
C ALA A 127 -4.83 -33.37 49.10
N PRO A 128 -4.36 -32.15 49.42
CA PRO A 128 -3.94 -31.81 50.77
C PRO A 128 -5.11 -31.28 51.59
N GLY A 129 -5.26 -31.81 52.81
CA GLY A 129 -6.21 -31.36 53.81
C GLY A 129 -5.81 -30.05 54.51
N GLN A 130 -6.86 -29.32 54.89
CA GLN A 130 -7.04 -28.39 56.01
C GLN A 130 -5.85 -27.61 56.63
N SER A 131 -5.98 -26.28 56.49
CA SER A 131 -6.09 -25.25 57.56
C SER A 131 -4.85 -24.64 58.26
N ALA A 132 -5.04 -23.33 58.54
CA ALA A 132 -4.30 -22.37 59.38
C ALA A 132 -3.08 -21.69 58.72
N ALA A 133 -2.87 -20.37 58.77
CA ALA A 133 -3.31 -19.36 59.74
C ALA A 133 -3.36 -17.94 59.15
N LEU A 134 -4.16 -17.08 59.79
CA LEU A 134 -4.16 -15.62 59.67
C LEU A 134 -2.82 -15.00 60.11
N GLY A 135 -2.44 -13.91 59.47
CA GLY A 135 -1.47 -12.92 59.96
C GLY A 135 -1.75 -11.55 59.32
N GLN A 136 -1.80 -10.51 60.14
CA GLN A 136 -2.52 -9.25 59.95
C GLN A 136 -1.78 -8.16 59.15
N ALA A 137 -2.61 -7.35 58.48
CA ALA A 137 -2.60 -5.89 58.25
C ALA A 137 -1.39 -5.00 58.64
N ARG A 138 -1.09 -4.04 57.75
CA ARG A 138 -1.03 -2.56 57.96
C ARG A 138 -0.81 -1.86 56.60
N GLU A 139 -1.73 -0.98 56.17
CA GLU A 139 -1.67 0.51 56.26
C GLU A 139 -0.42 1.09 55.55
N ASP A 140 -0.45 2.09 54.66
CA ASP A 140 -1.42 3.14 54.39
C ASP A 140 -1.01 3.95 53.14
N GLN A 141 -2.03 4.55 52.49
CA GLN A 141 -2.08 5.86 51.81
C GLN A 141 -1.09 6.37 50.73
N LYS A 142 -1.75 6.91 49.68
CA LYS A 142 -1.40 8.04 48.78
C LYS A 142 -0.44 7.71 47.61
N GLY A 143 -0.70 8.09 46.36
CA GLY A 143 -1.57 9.16 45.89
C GLY A 143 -2.36 8.82 44.62
N GLN A 144 -3.65 9.16 44.67
CA GLN A 144 -4.31 9.78 43.53
C GLN A 144 -3.55 11.07 43.20
N THR A 145 -2.66 11.01 42.22
CA THR A 145 -2.27 12.21 41.48
C THR A 145 -3.30 12.41 40.39
N SER A 146 -4.13 13.42 40.60
CA SER A 146 -5.01 14.01 39.61
C SER A 146 -4.25 14.28 38.30
N CYS A 147 -4.78 13.82 37.19
CA CYS A 147 -4.60 14.50 35.91
C CYS A 147 -5.97 15.00 35.43
N GLY A 148 -6.55 15.91 36.21
CA GLY A 148 -7.68 16.71 35.74
C GLY A 148 -7.13 17.84 34.89
N LEU A 149 -7.08 17.65 33.56
CA LEU A 149 -6.99 18.72 32.54
C LEU A 149 -7.01 18.21 31.07
N ILE A 150 -7.48 16.99 30.79
CA ILE A 150 -7.18 16.30 29.52
C ILE A 150 -8.47 15.75 28.90
N GLU A 151 -9.31 16.62 28.31
CA GLU A 151 -10.55 16.18 27.62
C GLU A 151 -10.53 16.43 26.10
N PHE A 152 -9.43 16.96 25.54
CA PHE A 152 -9.39 17.37 24.13
C PHE A 152 -8.06 17.06 23.41
N PHE A 153 -7.53 15.83 23.54
CA PHE A 153 -6.38 15.42 22.72
C PHE A 153 -6.85 14.78 21.41
N PRO A 154 -6.39 15.27 20.24
CA PRO A 154 -6.72 14.68 18.94
C PRO A 154 -6.01 13.35 18.68
N ASP A 155 -5.05 12.99 19.52
CA ASP A 155 -4.26 11.76 19.40
C ASP A 155 -4.80 10.70 20.38
N LEU A 156 -4.80 9.44 19.96
CA LEU A 156 -5.07 8.29 20.82
C LEU A 156 -3.77 7.92 21.53
N ILE A 157 -3.77 7.92 22.87
CA ILE A 157 -2.58 7.58 23.65
C ILE A 157 -2.81 6.26 24.37
N LEU A 158 -1.85 5.35 24.23
CA LEU A 158 -1.86 4.03 24.86
C LEU A 158 -0.56 3.84 25.63
N ARG A 159 -0.66 3.46 26.90
CA ARG A 159 0.44 2.83 27.62
C ARG A 159 0.21 1.34 27.64
N PHE A 160 1.16 0.55 27.17
CA PHE A 160 1.08 -0.90 27.14
C PHE A 160 2.40 -1.54 27.56
N ASP A 161 2.33 -2.77 28.05
CA ASP A 161 3.51 -3.53 28.47
C ASP A 161 4.11 -4.40 27.35
N SER A 162 5.19 -5.09 27.65
CA SER A 162 5.90 -5.99 26.72
C SER A 162 5.06 -7.17 26.23
N GLN A 163 3.92 -7.47 26.87
CA GLN A 163 2.97 -8.49 26.44
C GLN A 163 1.83 -7.91 25.60
N GLY A 164 1.75 -6.58 25.47
CA GLY A 164 0.71 -5.86 24.74
C GLY A 164 -0.53 -5.59 25.56
N ASP A 165 -0.50 -5.80 26.87
CA ASP A 165 -1.64 -5.46 27.73
C ASP A 165 -1.67 -3.94 27.91
N ILE A 166 -2.82 -3.33 27.62
CA ILE A 166 -3.04 -1.90 27.76
C ILE A 166 -3.16 -1.57 29.24
N LEU A 167 -2.18 -0.84 29.76
CA LEU A 167 -2.13 -0.38 31.15
C LEU A 167 -2.98 0.88 31.34
N GLU A 168 -2.95 1.77 30.35
CA GLU A 168 -3.64 3.05 30.37
C GLU A 168 -4.03 3.45 28.94
N VAL A 169 -5.20 4.05 28.78
CA VAL A 169 -5.67 4.58 27.51
C VAL A 169 -6.25 5.97 27.74
N GLN A 170 -5.90 6.88 26.83
CA GLN A 170 -6.55 8.15 26.70
C GLN A 170 -7.18 8.22 25.31
N ALA A 171 -8.51 8.24 25.29
CA ALA A 171 -9.27 8.31 24.04
C ALA A 171 -9.02 9.62 23.29
N SER A 172 -9.08 9.55 21.96
CA SER A 172 -8.97 10.72 21.09
C SER A 172 -10.34 11.39 20.90
N VAL A 173 -10.33 12.72 20.73
CA VAL A 173 -11.50 13.48 20.25
C VAL A 173 -11.63 13.52 18.72
N ASP A 174 -10.63 13.03 17.98
CA ASP A 174 -10.74 12.84 16.54
C ASP A 174 -11.87 11.83 16.24
N PRO A 175 -12.80 12.13 15.31
CA PRO A 175 -14.00 11.33 15.10
C PRO A 175 -13.73 9.94 14.56
N ASP A 176 -12.59 9.71 13.92
CA ASP A 176 -12.22 8.40 13.38
C ASP A 176 -11.39 7.61 14.40
N LEU A 177 -10.38 8.22 15.03
CA LEU A 177 -9.62 7.57 16.11
C LEU A 177 -10.49 7.29 17.34
N GLY A 178 -11.42 8.17 17.69
CA GLY A 178 -12.35 8.00 18.81
C GLY A 178 -13.32 6.82 18.63
N ARG A 179 -13.42 6.26 17.41
CA ARG A 179 -14.18 5.01 17.17
C ARG A 179 -13.39 3.75 17.50
N LEU A 180 -12.07 3.85 17.70
CA LEU A 180 -11.25 2.73 18.15
C LEU A 180 -11.54 2.47 19.63
N ILE A 181 -12.16 1.33 19.92
CA ILE A 181 -12.54 0.94 21.28
C ILE A 181 -11.36 0.21 21.91
N CYS A 182 -10.50 0.97 22.59
CA CYS A 182 -9.42 0.43 23.41
C CYS A 182 -9.73 0.67 24.88
N THR A 183 -9.59 -0.34 25.73
CA THR A 183 -9.76 -0.20 27.19
C THR A 183 -8.59 -0.79 27.96
N ALA A 184 -8.33 -0.25 29.16
CA ALA A 184 -7.30 -0.80 30.03
C ALA A 184 -7.62 -2.24 30.44
N GLY A 185 -6.61 -3.11 30.42
CA GLY A 185 -6.72 -4.55 30.63
C GLY A 185 -6.99 -5.37 29.36
N GLN A 186 -7.27 -4.73 28.21
CA GLN A 186 -7.34 -5.42 26.92
C GLN A 186 -5.97 -5.52 26.26
N SER A 187 -5.83 -6.49 25.35
CA SER A 187 -4.68 -6.56 24.45
C SER A 187 -4.74 -5.47 23.37
N VAL A 188 -3.60 -4.89 22.99
CA VAL A 188 -3.51 -4.08 21.76
C VAL A 188 -3.92 -4.87 20.51
N SER A 189 -3.77 -6.19 20.51
CA SER A 189 -4.23 -7.05 19.40
C SER A 189 -5.74 -7.23 19.29
N GLU A 190 -6.49 -6.87 20.33
CA GLU A 190 -7.96 -6.81 20.26
C GLU A 190 -8.44 -5.48 19.66
N CYS A 191 -7.58 -4.46 19.68
CA CYS A 191 -7.90 -3.10 19.26
C CYS A 191 -7.45 -2.79 17.84
N PHE A 192 -6.38 -3.44 17.37
CA PHE A 192 -5.72 -3.13 16.11
C PHE A 192 -5.47 -4.37 15.26
N GLU A 193 -5.37 -4.16 13.95
CA GLU A 193 -4.98 -5.20 13.00
C GLU A 193 -3.55 -5.69 13.23
N ALA A 194 -3.30 -6.94 12.86
CA ALA A 194 -2.04 -7.65 13.12
C ALA A 194 -0.79 -6.88 12.67
N SER A 195 -0.82 -6.29 11.47
CA SER A 195 0.29 -5.52 10.90
C SER A 195 0.62 -4.26 11.74
N PHE A 196 -0.41 -3.59 12.24
CA PHE A 196 -0.25 -2.42 13.10
C PHE A 196 0.35 -2.83 14.46
N VAL A 197 -0.13 -3.93 15.04
CA VAL A 197 0.36 -4.47 16.31
C VAL A 197 1.83 -4.87 16.21
N VAL A 198 2.25 -5.53 15.11
CA VAL A 198 3.66 -5.85 14.89
C VAL A 198 4.52 -4.58 14.89
N ASN A 199 4.06 -3.52 14.22
CA ASN A 199 4.80 -2.26 14.19
C ASN A 199 4.89 -1.64 15.59
N LEU A 200 3.82 -1.66 16.39
CA LEU A 200 3.85 -1.18 17.77
C LEU A 200 4.95 -1.86 18.59
N PHE A 201 5.04 -3.19 18.53
CA PHE A 201 6.06 -3.92 19.28
C PHE A 201 7.47 -3.74 18.70
N SER A 202 7.63 -3.80 17.38
CA SER A 202 8.94 -3.65 16.72
C SER A 202 9.56 -2.28 17.01
N TYR A 203 8.76 -1.22 16.90
CA TYR A 203 9.21 0.14 17.20
C TYR A 203 9.28 0.40 18.70
N GLY A 204 8.45 -0.27 19.52
CA GLY A 204 8.54 -0.26 20.97
C GLY A 204 9.88 -0.83 21.48
N GLN A 205 10.29 -2.01 21.00
CA GLN A 205 11.59 -2.59 21.35
C GLN A 205 12.74 -1.66 20.96
N ARG A 206 12.73 -1.14 19.73
CA ARG A 206 13.73 -0.16 19.27
C ARG A 206 13.75 1.08 20.17
N ALA A 207 12.59 1.56 20.62
CA ALA A 207 12.50 2.70 21.52
C ALA A 207 13.11 2.39 22.90
N THR A 208 12.94 1.17 23.41
CA THR A 208 13.59 0.70 24.65
C THR A 208 15.10 0.59 24.51
N GLU A 209 15.59 -0.05 23.45
CA GLU A 209 17.02 -0.28 23.21
C GLU A 209 17.77 1.03 22.99
N THR A 210 17.24 1.89 22.13
CA THR A 210 17.86 3.18 21.79
C THR A 210 17.59 4.26 22.82
N ARG A 211 16.63 4.02 23.75
CA ARG A 211 16.10 5.01 24.69
C ARG A 211 15.68 6.31 24.00
N SER A 212 15.10 6.19 22.82
CA SER A 212 14.76 7.33 21.97
C SER A 212 13.35 7.17 21.37
N LEU A 213 12.76 8.30 21.00
CA LEU A 213 11.49 8.33 20.27
C LEU A 213 11.64 7.56 18.95
N GLN A 214 10.74 6.63 18.70
CA GLN A 214 10.60 5.95 17.42
C GLN A 214 9.29 6.37 16.76
N THR A 215 9.28 6.52 15.44
CA THR A 215 8.09 6.94 14.69
C THR A 215 7.89 6.06 13.47
N PHE A 216 6.65 5.71 13.16
CA PHE A 216 6.26 5.07 11.92
C PHE A 216 4.89 5.55 11.45
N GLU A 217 4.62 5.38 10.16
CA GLU A 217 3.28 5.57 9.60
C GLU A 217 2.66 4.22 9.27
N ALA A 218 1.38 4.04 9.59
CA ALA A 218 0.63 2.82 9.27
C ALA A 218 -0.85 3.14 9.03
N ALA A 219 -1.53 2.25 8.32
CA ALA A 219 -2.98 2.33 8.14
C ALA A 219 -3.69 1.38 9.11
N ILE A 220 -4.83 1.81 9.64
CA ILE A 220 -5.79 0.98 10.36
C ILE A 220 -7.06 0.95 9.52
N THR A 221 -7.68 -0.21 9.31
CA THR A 221 -8.96 -0.25 8.59
C THR A 221 -10.10 0.14 9.52
N LEU A 222 -10.81 1.21 9.18
CA LEU A 222 -12.03 1.65 9.86
C LEU A 222 -13.17 1.76 8.83
N ASN A 223 -14.28 1.06 9.05
CA ASN A 223 -15.43 1.05 8.12
C ASN A 223 -15.04 0.70 6.66
N ARG A 224 -14.11 -0.25 6.48
CA ARG A 224 -13.54 -0.64 5.16
C ARG A 224 -12.75 0.47 4.45
N GLN A 225 -12.38 1.54 5.14
CA GLN A 225 -11.49 2.58 4.62
C GLN A 225 -10.20 2.65 5.45
N PRO A 226 -9.06 2.98 4.83
CA PRO A 226 -7.82 3.17 5.56
C PRO A 226 -7.84 4.49 6.34
N LEU A 227 -7.64 4.40 7.65
CA LEU A 227 -7.28 5.49 8.55
C LEU A 227 -5.75 5.52 8.66
N PHE A 228 -5.11 6.48 7.99
CA PHE A 228 -3.66 6.62 8.07
C PHE A 228 -3.27 7.29 9.39
N CYS A 229 -2.34 6.66 10.09
CA CYS A 229 -1.86 7.10 11.39
C CYS A 229 -0.34 7.31 11.38
N GLU A 230 0.11 8.39 12.01
CA GLU A 230 1.49 8.52 12.49
C GLU A 230 1.53 8.00 13.93
N VAL A 231 2.42 7.05 14.22
CA VAL A 231 2.57 6.46 15.54
C VAL A 231 3.93 6.82 16.10
N ARG A 232 3.93 7.40 17.29
CA ARG A 232 5.12 7.80 18.04
C ARG A 232 5.23 6.94 19.29
N LEU A 233 6.34 6.24 19.45
CA LEU A 233 6.60 5.34 20.57
C LEU A 233 7.77 5.81 21.40
N VAL A 234 7.56 5.88 22.70
CA VAL A 234 8.59 6.17 23.70
C VAL A 234 8.58 5.11 24.80
N PRO A 235 9.74 4.75 25.37
CA PRO A 235 9.77 3.91 26.55
C PRO A 235 9.19 4.66 27.76
N ALA A 236 8.38 3.98 28.57
CA ALA A 236 7.75 4.54 29.77
C ALA A 236 8.23 3.88 31.08
N GLY A 237 8.81 2.69 30.98
CA GLY A 237 9.33 1.90 32.09
C GLY A 237 9.98 0.61 31.60
N PRO A 238 10.45 -0.27 32.49
CA PRO A 238 11.02 -1.57 32.12
C PRO A 238 10.00 -2.42 31.36
N GLY A 239 10.15 -2.49 30.02
CA GLY A 239 9.23 -3.22 29.16
C GLY A 239 7.87 -2.55 28.97
N GLU A 240 7.73 -1.25 29.28
CA GLU A 240 6.52 -0.48 29.02
C GLU A 240 6.76 0.60 27.95
N HIS A 241 5.74 0.84 27.14
CA HIS A 241 5.77 1.80 26.04
C HIS A 241 4.56 2.70 26.11
N ILE A 242 4.77 3.98 25.77
CA ILE A 242 3.68 4.89 25.43
C ILE A 242 3.67 5.06 23.92
N ALA A 243 2.55 4.71 23.29
CA ALA A 243 2.24 5.02 21.90
C ALA A 243 1.29 6.21 21.83
N ILE A 244 1.67 7.21 21.02
CA ILE A 244 0.82 8.34 20.63
C ILE A 244 0.47 8.13 19.16
N ILE A 245 -0.82 7.93 18.88
CA ILE A 245 -1.36 7.61 17.56
C ILE A 245 -2.13 8.82 17.05
N ARG A 246 -1.66 9.40 15.94
CA ARG A 246 -2.23 10.61 15.35
C ARG A 246 -2.82 10.32 13.97
N ASN A 247 -4.05 10.81 13.73
CA ASN A 247 -4.68 10.73 12.41
C ASN A 247 -3.98 11.68 11.42
N ILE A 248 -3.48 11.12 10.32
CA ILE A 248 -2.82 11.84 9.22
C ILE A 248 -3.52 11.60 7.88
N THR A 249 -4.75 11.07 7.91
CA THR A 249 -5.51 10.70 6.70
C THR A 249 -5.73 11.88 5.78
N GLU A 250 -6.12 13.04 6.33
CA GLU A 250 -6.35 14.23 5.51
C GLU A 250 -5.07 14.74 4.87
N ARG A 251 -3.95 14.74 5.61
CA ARG A 251 -2.63 15.06 5.06
C ARG A 251 -2.26 14.13 3.90
N LYS A 252 -2.45 12.81 4.06
CA LYS A 252 -2.20 11.83 3.00
C LYS A 252 -3.11 12.03 1.78
N ARG A 253 -4.39 12.35 1.98
CA ARG A 253 -5.33 12.66 0.89
C ARG A 253 -4.91 13.90 0.11
N LEU A 254 -4.49 14.96 0.81
CA LEU A 254 -3.99 16.17 0.18
C LEU A 254 -2.68 15.92 -0.58
N GLU A 255 -1.74 15.17 0.00
CA GLU A 255 -0.51 14.75 -0.70
C GLU A 255 -0.83 13.96 -1.98
N GLN A 256 -1.77 13.01 -1.91
CA GLN A 256 -2.22 12.24 -3.08
C GLN A 256 -2.93 13.10 -4.11
N ALA A 257 -3.75 14.07 -3.69
CA ALA A 257 -4.40 15.02 -4.57
C ALA A 257 -3.36 15.93 -5.27
N LEU A 258 -2.36 16.43 -4.53
CA LEU A 258 -1.26 17.22 -5.09
C LEU A 258 -0.45 16.42 -6.11
N LEU A 259 -0.17 15.15 -5.85
CA LEU A 259 0.50 14.25 -6.80
C LEU A 259 -0.38 13.98 -8.04
N ALA A 260 -1.69 13.83 -7.85
CA ALA A 260 -2.63 13.64 -8.95
C ALA A 260 -2.78 14.91 -9.82
N ASP A 261 -2.74 16.10 -9.21
CA ASP A 261 -2.75 17.38 -9.92
C ASP A 261 -1.42 17.62 -10.65
N ALA A 262 -0.29 17.21 -10.07
CA ALA A 262 1.03 17.36 -10.67
C ALA A 262 1.20 16.63 -12.01
N ILE A 263 0.35 15.64 -12.31
CA ILE A 263 0.38 14.87 -13.57
C ILE A 263 -0.75 15.23 -14.54
N ARG A 264 -1.58 16.24 -14.22
CA ARG A 264 -2.70 16.67 -15.07
C ARG A 264 -2.48 18.07 -15.64
N ASP A 265 -3.07 18.30 -16.81
CA ASP A 265 -3.18 19.63 -17.40
C ASP A 265 -4.35 20.37 -16.72
N SER A 266 -4.09 21.55 -16.19
CA SER A 266 -5.03 22.32 -15.38
C SER A 266 -6.24 22.84 -16.17
N LEU A 267 -6.09 23.03 -17.49
CA LEU A 267 -7.17 23.49 -18.36
C LEU A 267 -8.10 22.34 -18.78
N THR A 268 -7.53 21.25 -19.28
CA THR A 268 -8.29 20.17 -19.94
C THR A 268 -8.58 18.97 -19.04
N GLY A 269 -7.89 18.86 -17.89
CA GLY A 269 -7.95 17.70 -16.99
C GLY A 269 -7.43 16.39 -17.62
N LEU A 270 -6.77 16.47 -18.79
CA LEU A 270 -6.00 15.36 -19.36
C LEU A 270 -4.71 15.13 -18.56
N LEU A 271 -3.97 14.09 -18.88
CA LEU A 271 -2.59 14.02 -18.40
C LEU A 271 -1.79 15.18 -18.99
N ASN A 272 -0.84 15.71 -18.21
CA ASN A 272 0.17 16.61 -18.73
C ASN A 272 1.35 15.81 -19.29
N ARG A 273 2.38 16.53 -19.77
CA ARG A 273 3.61 15.92 -20.30
C ARG A 273 4.22 14.87 -19.36
N SER A 274 4.37 15.19 -18.07
CA SER A 274 4.95 14.27 -17.09
C SER A 274 4.11 13.00 -16.92
N GLY A 275 2.78 13.15 -16.82
CA GLY A 275 1.85 12.01 -16.74
C GLY A 275 1.91 11.13 -18.00
N PHE A 276 2.01 11.75 -19.18
CA PHE A 276 2.15 11.04 -20.44
C PHE A 276 3.44 10.24 -20.52
N MET A 277 4.59 10.84 -20.16
CA MET A 277 5.88 10.14 -20.18
C MET A 277 5.87 8.90 -19.30
N ALA A 278 5.28 8.99 -18.10
CA ALA A 278 5.16 7.84 -17.20
C ALA A 278 4.33 6.70 -17.81
N LYS A 279 3.23 7.01 -18.52
CA LYS A 279 2.39 6.02 -19.19
C LYS A 279 3.05 5.42 -20.43
N ALA A 280 3.75 6.22 -21.22
CA ALA A 280 4.50 5.74 -22.37
C ALA A 280 5.67 4.82 -21.95
N ALA A 281 6.37 5.15 -20.86
CA ALA A 281 7.42 4.30 -20.32
C ALA A 281 6.88 2.93 -19.89
N GLN A 282 5.67 2.89 -19.29
CA GLN A 282 4.99 1.63 -18.97
C GLN A 282 4.67 0.81 -20.23
N ALA A 283 4.18 1.44 -21.30
CA ALA A 283 3.88 0.75 -22.55
C ALA A 283 5.14 0.17 -23.22
N ILE A 284 6.27 0.90 -23.20
CA ILE A 284 7.55 0.39 -23.70
C ILE A 284 8.02 -0.81 -22.89
N ALA A 285 7.97 -0.73 -21.55
CA ALA A 285 8.33 -1.84 -20.67
C ALA A 285 7.46 -3.08 -20.94
N LEU A 286 6.15 -2.90 -21.13
CA LEU A 286 5.22 -3.97 -21.48
C LEU A 286 5.59 -4.62 -22.82
N LYS A 287 5.88 -3.83 -23.87
CA LYS A 287 6.32 -4.33 -25.17
C LYS A 287 7.60 -5.17 -25.07
N LYS A 288 8.57 -4.71 -24.28
CA LYS A 288 9.82 -5.45 -24.01
C LYS A 288 9.58 -6.78 -23.28
N SER A 289 8.59 -6.81 -22.38
CA SER A 289 8.23 -8.02 -21.62
C SER A 289 7.34 -8.99 -22.38
N SER A 290 6.58 -8.52 -23.38
CA SER A 290 5.61 -9.31 -24.15
C SER A 290 5.61 -8.87 -25.60
N ALA A 291 6.17 -9.71 -26.47
CA ALA A 291 6.21 -9.45 -27.92
C ALA A 291 4.80 -9.31 -28.54
N ALA A 292 3.79 -9.94 -27.93
CA ALA A 292 2.40 -9.90 -28.38
C ALA A 292 1.69 -8.57 -28.10
N TYR A 293 2.13 -7.83 -27.08
CA TYR A 293 1.59 -6.51 -26.77
C TYR A 293 2.10 -5.52 -27.83
N ASN A 294 1.21 -4.79 -28.48
CA ASN A 294 1.60 -3.68 -29.36
C ASN A 294 0.88 -2.40 -28.94
N PHE A 295 1.51 -1.28 -29.23
CA PHE A 295 0.96 0.04 -28.96
C PHE A 295 1.29 1.00 -30.11
N ALA A 296 0.57 2.12 -30.16
CA ALA A 296 0.93 3.22 -31.05
C ALA A 296 0.91 4.54 -30.29
N MET A 297 1.81 5.43 -30.68
CA MET A 297 1.84 6.80 -30.22
C MET A 297 1.36 7.72 -31.34
N LEU A 298 0.40 8.56 -31.02
CA LEU A 298 -0.12 9.61 -31.90
C LEU A 298 0.29 10.96 -31.31
N PHE A 299 1.00 11.76 -32.08
CA PHE A 299 1.28 13.16 -31.78
C PHE A 299 0.32 14.03 -32.59
N VAL A 300 -0.43 14.90 -31.93
CA VAL A 300 -1.54 15.65 -32.52
C VAL A 300 -1.32 17.12 -32.26
N ASP A 301 -1.31 17.92 -33.31
CA ASP A 301 -1.20 19.39 -33.23
C ASP A 301 -2.41 20.03 -33.93
N LEU A 302 -3.09 20.93 -33.23
CA LEU A 302 -4.25 21.61 -33.80
C LEU A 302 -3.82 22.66 -34.83
N ASP A 303 -4.28 22.48 -36.07
CA ASP A 303 -3.89 23.37 -37.15
C ASP A 303 -4.45 24.78 -36.92
N ASN A 304 -3.61 25.79 -37.11
CA ASN A 304 -3.99 27.20 -37.02
C ASN A 304 -4.60 27.62 -35.67
N PHE A 305 -4.31 26.91 -34.58
CA PHE A 305 -4.81 27.28 -33.25
C PHE A 305 -4.43 28.70 -32.84
N LYS A 306 -3.21 29.14 -33.20
CA LYS A 306 -2.79 30.54 -33.00
C LYS A 306 -3.72 31.56 -33.68
N VAL A 307 -4.21 31.25 -34.88
CA VAL A 307 -5.17 32.13 -35.60
C VAL A 307 -6.49 32.21 -34.86
N VAL A 308 -6.95 31.12 -34.24
CA VAL A 308 -8.13 31.11 -33.37
C VAL A 308 -7.93 32.03 -32.18
N ASN A 309 -6.79 31.93 -31.49
CA ASN A 309 -6.46 32.82 -30.37
C ASN A 309 -6.39 34.29 -30.79
N ASP A 310 -5.70 34.58 -31.89
CA ASP A 310 -5.49 35.94 -32.36
C ASP A 310 -6.80 36.58 -32.88
N SER A 311 -7.71 35.79 -33.46
CA SER A 311 -8.95 36.28 -34.06
C SER A 311 -10.15 36.28 -33.11
N LEU A 312 -10.23 35.30 -32.21
CA LEU A 312 -11.40 35.07 -31.34
C LEU A 312 -11.07 35.25 -29.84
N GLY A 313 -9.80 35.42 -29.50
CA GLY A 313 -9.31 35.63 -28.14
C GLY A 313 -8.96 34.32 -27.42
N HIS A 314 -8.03 34.41 -26.48
CA HIS A 314 -7.53 33.26 -25.70
C HIS A 314 -8.63 32.48 -24.98
N ARG A 315 -9.69 33.13 -24.51
CA ARG A 315 -10.82 32.45 -23.86
C ARG A 315 -11.49 31.44 -24.79
N VAL A 316 -11.66 31.77 -26.07
CA VAL A 316 -12.26 30.86 -27.07
C VAL A 316 -11.27 29.75 -27.43
N GLY A 317 -9.98 30.06 -27.49
CA GLY A 317 -8.94 29.03 -27.65
C GLY A 317 -8.93 28.03 -26.50
N ASP A 318 -9.05 28.49 -25.26
CA ASP A 318 -9.13 27.64 -24.09
C ASP A 318 -10.37 26.74 -24.12
N GLN A 319 -11.53 27.28 -24.50
CA GLN A 319 -12.75 26.49 -24.72
C GLN A 319 -12.55 25.45 -25.82
N LEU A 320 -11.92 25.82 -26.94
CA LEU A 320 -11.61 24.90 -28.03
C LEU A 320 -10.76 23.72 -27.52
N LEU A 321 -9.70 23.99 -26.76
CA LEU A 321 -8.84 22.94 -26.18
C LEU A 321 -9.61 22.00 -25.25
N VAL A 322 -10.52 22.53 -24.43
CA VAL A 322 -11.39 21.74 -23.54
C VAL A 322 -12.34 20.85 -24.35
N GLU A 323 -12.94 21.37 -25.42
CA GLU A 323 -13.82 20.60 -26.31
C GLU A 323 -13.07 19.50 -27.06
N ILE A 324 -11.86 19.80 -27.57
CA ILE A 324 -10.99 18.81 -28.20
C ILE A 324 -10.62 17.70 -27.21
N ALA A 325 -10.20 18.06 -26.00
CA ALA A 325 -9.89 17.10 -24.96
C ALA A 325 -11.08 16.19 -24.63
N ARG A 326 -12.31 16.75 -24.61
CA ARG A 326 -13.53 15.96 -24.41
C ARG A 326 -13.77 15.00 -25.56
N LYS A 327 -13.67 15.45 -26.82
CA LYS A 327 -13.80 14.61 -28.02
C LYS A 327 -12.84 13.42 -27.99
N PHE A 328 -11.57 13.64 -27.62
CA PHE A 328 -10.61 12.55 -27.49
C PHE A 328 -10.99 11.56 -26.38
N LYS A 329 -11.35 12.06 -25.18
CA LYS A 329 -11.78 11.20 -24.07
C LYS A 329 -13.00 10.34 -24.41
N THR A 330 -13.96 10.87 -25.17
CA THR A 330 -15.18 10.13 -25.55
C THR A 330 -15.00 9.23 -26.77
N GLY A 331 -14.06 9.57 -27.66
CA GLY A 331 -13.82 8.84 -28.90
C GLY A 331 -12.87 7.66 -28.76
N LEU A 332 -12.13 7.58 -27.64
CA LEU A 332 -11.13 6.54 -27.39
C LEU A 332 -11.58 5.56 -26.29
N ARG A 333 -10.93 4.39 -26.22
CA ARG A 333 -11.27 3.37 -25.22
C ARG A 333 -10.77 3.79 -23.84
N PRO A 334 -11.38 3.34 -22.73
CA PRO A 334 -10.92 3.67 -21.38
C PRO A 334 -9.47 3.24 -21.06
N CYS A 335 -8.93 2.26 -21.79
CA CYS A 335 -7.54 1.83 -21.66
C CYS A 335 -6.55 2.74 -22.40
N ASP A 336 -6.99 3.53 -23.38
CA ASP A 336 -6.16 4.43 -24.15
C ASP A 336 -5.82 5.68 -23.31
N THR A 337 -4.59 6.20 -23.46
CA THR A 337 -4.13 7.37 -22.70
C THR A 337 -4.18 8.61 -23.57
N VAL A 338 -4.72 9.71 -23.05
CA VAL A 338 -4.76 11.02 -23.72
C VAL A 338 -4.10 12.07 -22.83
N ALA A 339 -3.22 12.86 -23.42
CA ALA A 339 -2.50 13.94 -22.75
C ALA A 339 -2.50 15.22 -23.59
N ARG A 340 -2.39 16.36 -22.90
CA ARG A 340 -1.99 17.64 -23.50
C ARG A 340 -0.55 17.91 -23.08
N LEU A 341 0.34 18.05 -24.06
CA LEU A 341 1.77 18.23 -23.78
C LEU A 341 2.12 19.70 -23.55
N GLY A 342 1.36 20.61 -24.15
CA GLY A 342 1.47 22.06 -23.99
C GLY A 342 0.85 22.77 -25.19
N GLY A 343 0.42 24.02 -25.04
CA GLY A 343 -0.16 24.78 -26.15
C GLY A 343 -1.36 24.07 -26.81
N ASP A 344 -1.23 23.81 -28.10
CA ASP A 344 -2.13 23.07 -28.99
C ASP A 344 -1.73 21.61 -29.26
N GLU A 345 -0.68 21.13 -28.58
CA GLU A 345 -0.15 19.79 -28.76
C GLU A 345 -0.79 18.78 -27.78
N PHE A 346 -1.29 17.69 -28.36
CA PHE A 346 -1.82 16.55 -27.65
C PHE A 346 -1.03 15.30 -28.02
N ALA A 347 -1.04 14.33 -27.13
CA ALA A 347 -0.51 13.00 -27.40
C ALA A 347 -1.49 11.93 -26.96
N ILE A 348 -1.61 10.90 -27.79
CA ILE A 348 -2.49 9.76 -27.55
C ILE A 348 -1.62 8.50 -27.60
N LEU A 349 -1.78 7.63 -26.61
CA LEU A 349 -1.13 6.33 -26.54
C LEU A 349 -2.22 5.25 -26.61
N LEU A 350 -2.21 4.52 -27.73
CA LEU A 350 -3.14 3.42 -27.99
C LEU A 350 -2.56 2.15 -27.42
N HIS A 351 -3.25 1.54 -26.47
CA HIS A 351 -2.78 0.34 -25.77
C HIS A 351 -3.34 -0.93 -26.40
N ASP A 352 -2.51 -1.97 -26.47
CA ASP A 352 -2.90 -3.33 -26.88
C ASP A 352 -3.72 -3.36 -28.19
N ILE A 353 -3.12 -2.83 -29.25
CA ILE A 353 -3.72 -2.81 -30.59
C ILE A 353 -3.21 -3.98 -31.44
N PRO A 354 -4.05 -4.58 -32.29
CA PRO A 354 -3.65 -5.79 -33.02
C PRO A 354 -2.71 -5.51 -34.21
N SER A 355 -2.76 -4.30 -34.78
CA SER A 355 -1.93 -3.92 -35.92
C SER A 355 -1.83 -2.41 -36.09
N VAL A 356 -0.90 -1.97 -36.95
CA VAL A 356 -0.78 -0.57 -37.40
C VAL A 356 -2.06 -0.07 -38.09
N ALA A 357 -2.82 -0.95 -38.76
CA ALA A 357 -4.08 -0.58 -39.41
C ALA A 357 -5.10 -0.02 -38.39
N THR A 358 -5.15 -0.58 -37.18
CA THR A 358 -6.00 -0.07 -36.10
C THR A 358 -5.60 1.34 -35.67
N ALA A 359 -4.30 1.64 -35.61
CA ALA A 359 -3.83 2.99 -35.30
C ALA A 359 -4.22 3.99 -36.41
N LEU A 360 -4.13 3.59 -37.68
CA LEU A 360 -4.53 4.40 -38.83
C LEU A 360 -6.04 4.66 -38.85
N GLU A 361 -6.85 3.64 -38.58
CA GLU A 361 -8.31 3.76 -38.47
C GLU A 361 -8.71 4.74 -37.35
N LEU A 362 -8.10 4.62 -36.17
CA LEU A 362 -8.36 5.53 -35.05
C LEU A 362 -7.91 6.96 -35.37
N ALA A 363 -6.76 7.15 -36.02
CA ALA A 363 -6.32 8.46 -36.47
C ALA A 363 -7.30 9.08 -37.49
N HIS A 364 -7.86 8.27 -38.39
CA HIS A 364 -8.89 8.71 -39.33
C HIS A 364 -10.20 9.11 -38.62
N GLN A 365 -10.64 8.33 -37.64
CA GLN A 365 -11.82 8.66 -36.83
C GLN A 365 -11.61 9.94 -36.02
N ILE A 366 -10.41 10.16 -35.49
CA ILE A 366 -10.05 11.41 -34.82
C ILE A 366 -10.17 12.58 -35.80
N GLN A 367 -9.61 12.48 -37.01
CA GLN A 367 -9.74 13.52 -38.05
C GLN A 367 -11.21 13.85 -38.36
N GLN A 368 -12.02 12.83 -38.61
CA GLN A 368 -13.45 13.01 -38.89
C GLN A 368 -14.19 13.69 -37.73
N SER A 369 -13.88 13.30 -36.49
CA SER A 369 -14.47 13.91 -35.30
C SER A 369 -14.09 15.39 -35.13
N LEU A 370 -12.84 15.75 -35.45
CA LEU A 370 -12.36 17.13 -35.38
C LEU A 370 -12.96 18.02 -36.48
N ALA A 371 -13.24 17.46 -37.66
CA ALA A 371 -13.85 18.19 -38.78
C ALA A 371 -15.31 18.64 -38.52
N VAL A 372 -15.98 18.10 -37.49
CA VAL A 372 -17.32 18.54 -37.09
C VAL A 372 -17.22 19.88 -36.37
N PRO A 373 -17.92 20.95 -36.84
CA PRO A 373 -17.91 22.25 -36.19
C PRO A 373 -18.22 22.19 -34.69
N LEU A 374 -17.45 22.93 -33.91
CA LEU A 374 -17.63 23.06 -32.47
C LEU A 374 -18.39 24.35 -32.17
N ARG A 375 -19.47 24.23 -31.40
CA ARG A 375 -20.21 25.40 -30.92
C ARG A 375 -19.55 25.92 -29.65
N LEU A 376 -18.82 27.02 -29.77
CA LEU A 376 -18.11 27.71 -28.69
C LEU A 376 -18.80 29.05 -28.43
N ASP A 377 -19.40 29.23 -27.26
CA ASP A 377 -20.35 30.31 -26.97
C ASP A 377 -21.44 30.42 -28.06
N ASP A 378 -21.56 31.56 -28.73
CA ASP A 378 -22.54 31.83 -29.80
C ASP A 378 -21.97 31.62 -31.21
N ARG A 379 -20.84 30.90 -31.36
CA ARG A 379 -20.11 30.76 -32.62
C ARG A 379 -19.84 29.31 -32.98
N GLU A 380 -19.72 29.03 -34.27
CA GLU A 380 -19.21 27.75 -34.77
C GLU A 380 -17.74 27.91 -35.19
N VAL A 381 -16.89 27.04 -34.65
CA VAL A 381 -15.46 27.01 -34.93
C VAL A 381 -15.12 25.68 -35.60
N LEU A 382 -14.54 25.76 -36.78
CA LEU A 382 -13.93 24.62 -37.47
C LEU A 382 -12.51 24.44 -36.95
N SER A 383 -12.16 23.20 -36.61
CA SER A 383 -10.82 22.81 -36.21
C SER A 383 -10.36 21.66 -37.07
N SER A 384 -9.06 21.60 -37.35
CA SER A 384 -8.41 20.41 -37.87
C SER A 384 -7.16 20.13 -37.06
N ALA A 385 -6.55 18.98 -37.28
CA ALA A 385 -5.26 18.67 -36.68
C ALA A 385 -4.33 18.04 -37.71
N SER A 386 -3.04 18.16 -37.48
CA SER A 386 -2.04 17.32 -38.12
C SER A 386 -1.60 16.24 -37.15
N ILE A 387 -1.61 14.98 -37.57
CA ILE A 387 -1.38 13.82 -36.70
C ILE A 387 -0.18 13.03 -37.20
N GLY A 388 0.77 12.73 -36.33
CA GLY A 388 1.87 11.81 -36.60
C GLY A 388 1.71 10.54 -35.81
N ILE A 389 1.95 9.40 -36.44
CA ILE A 389 1.75 8.07 -35.85
C ILE A 389 3.09 7.36 -35.81
N ALA A 390 3.49 6.86 -34.65
CA ALA A 390 4.61 5.94 -34.49
C ALA A 390 4.10 4.62 -33.89
N TYR A 391 4.29 3.51 -34.60
CA TYR A 391 3.88 2.19 -34.15
C TYR A 391 5.01 1.51 -33.35
N SER A 392 4.68 0.58 -32.45
CA SER A 392 5.64 -0.11 -31.58
C SER A 392 6.43 -1.25 -32.24
N ASP A 393 6.58 -1.23 -33.56
CA ASP A 393 7.40 -2.21 -34.31
C ASP A 393 8.90 -1.91 -34.23
N GLY A 394 9.28 -0.67 -33.94
CA GLY A 394 10.65 -0.30 -33.60
C GLY A 394 11.06 -0.76 -32.20
N ASP A 395 12.34 -1.11 -32.04
CA ASP A 395 12.97 -1.30 -30.73
C ASP A 395 13.18 0.06 -30.06
N TYR A 396 12.14 0.57 -29.43
CA TYR A 396 12.21 1.82 -28.68
C TYR A 396 12.84 1.61 -27.31
N ASP A 397 13.97 2.27 -27.10
CA ASP A 397 14.67 2.28 -25.80
C ASP A 397 14.25 3.43 -24.88
N SER A 398 13.57 4.44 -25.40
CA SER A 398 13.09 5.58 -24.63
C SER A 398 11.76 6.12 -25.16
N VAL A 399 11.03 6.83 -24.30
CA VAL A 399 9.78 7.50 -24.66
C VAL A 399 10.07 8.63 -25.65
N GLU A 400 11.18 9.32 -25.47
CA GLU A 400 11.61 10.43 -26.31
C GLU A 400 11.83 9.99 -27.76
N ALA A 401 12.34 8.77 -27.98
CA ALA A 401 12.57 8.24 -29.32
C ALA A 401 11.27 8.02 -30.10
N ILE A 402 10.26 7.37 -29.50
CA ILE A 402 8.97 7.16 -30.16
C ILE A 402 8.19 8.47 -30.32
N LEU A 403 8.29 9.38 -29.34
CA LEU A 403 7.66 10.69 -29.43
C LEU A 403 8.27 11.52 -30.55
N HIS A 404 9.59 11.46 -30.72
CA HIS A 404 10.27 12.12 -31.83
C HIS A 404 9.85 11.55 -33.19
N HIS A 405 9.72 10.23 -33.31
CA HIS A 405 9.21 9.61 -34.54
C HIS A 405 7.78 10.04 -34.87
N ALA A 406 6.91 10.11 -33.86
CA ALA A 406 5.55 10.62 -34.03
C ALA A 406 5.55 12.10 -34.43
N ASP A 407 6.40 12.94 -33.82
CA ASP A 407 6.55 14.35 -34.18
C ASP A 407 7.05 14.54 -35.64
N VAL A 408 8.07 13.77 -36.06
CA VAL A 408 8.56 13.77 -37.45
C VAL A 408 7.44 13.41 -38.43
N ALA A 409 6.62 12.40 -38.11
CA ALA A 409 5.47 12.05 -38.92
C ALA A 409 4.40 13.16 -38.93
N MET A 410 4.13 13.79 -37.79
CA MET A 410 3.18 14.91 -37.70
C MET A 410 3.64 16.09 -38.55
N TYR A 411 4.94 16.39 -38.56
CA TYR A 411 5.50 17.44 -39.40
C TYR A 411 5.34 17.12 -40.89
N ARG A 412 5.50 15.85 -41.30
CA ARG A 412 5.19 15.42 -42.67
C ARG A 412 3.72 15.66 -43.02
N ALA A 413 2.80 15.36 -42.10
CA ALA A 413 1.37 15.65 -42.29
C ALA A 413 1.09 17.16 -42.45
N LYS A 414 1.75 18.02 -41.66
CA LYS A 414 1.68 19.48 -41.82
C LYS A 414 2.19 19.93 -43.19
N ALA A 415 3.35 19.43 -43.61
CA ALA A 415 3.99 19.81 -44.86
C ALA A 415 3.18 19.36 -46.10
N ALA A 416 2.47 18.25 -46.00
CA ALA A 416 1.63 17.72 -47.07
C ALA A 416 0.23 18.37 -47.16
N GLY A 417 -0.05 19.43 -46.40
CA GLY A 417 -1.30 20.21 -46.52
C GLY A 417 -2.16 20.34 -45.26
N ARG A 418 -1.70 19.83 -44.10
CA ARG A 418 -2.44 19.82 -42.82
C ARG A 418 -3.74 18.99 -42.88
N SER A 419 -4.50 18.95 -41.78
CA SER A 419 -5.79 18.22 -41.68
C SER A 419 -5.69 16.74 -42.07
N GLN A 420 -4.57 16.10 -41.79
CA GLN A 420 -4.32 14.71 -42.14
C GLN A 420 -3.39 14.03 -41.14
N TYR A 421 -3.18 12.73 -41.33
CA TYR A 421 -2.24 11.95 -40.54
C TYR A 421 -1.13 11.37 -41.41
N ALA A 422 0.02 11.09 -40.81
CA ALA A 422 1.11 10.36 -41.46
C ALA A 422 1.68 9.32 -40.50
N LEU A 423 2.08 8.17 -41.04
CA LEU A 423 2.80 7.13 -40.32
C LEU A 423 4.31 7.42 -40.38
N PHE A 424 4.99 7.22 -39.27
CA PHE A 424 6.45 7.18 -39.25
C PHE A 424 6.91 5.90 -39.93
N GLU A 425 7.46 6.05 -41.13
CA GLU A 425 8.22 5.01 -41.80
C GLU A 425 9.69 5.23 -41.50
N SER A 426 10.29 4.30 -40.76
CA SER A 426 11.75 4.22 -40.65
C SER A 426 12.26 3.89 -42.04
N THR A 427 12.94 4.82 -42.70
CA THR A 427 13.59 4.56 -43.99
C THR A 427 14.76 3.60 -43.78
N LEU A 428 14.45 2.31 -43.69
CA LEU A 428 15.32 1.16 -43.87
C LEU A 428 14.52 0.17 -44.72
N ASN A 429 14.44 0.47 -46.02
CA ASN A 429 14.18 -0.60 -47.00
C ASN A 429 15.36 -1.59 -46.89
N PRO A 430 15.10 -2.91 -46.82
CA PRO A 430 16.15 -3.94 -46.77
C PRO A 430 17.05 -3.94 -48.01
#